data_AF-A0A6J7KLH5-F1
#
_entry.id   AF-A0A6J7KLH5-F1
#
_cell.length_a   1.000
_cell.length_b   1.000
_cell.length_c   1.000
_cell.angle_alpha   90.00
_cell.angle_beta   90.00
_cell.angle_gamma   90.00
#
_symmetry.space_group_name_H-M   'P 1'
#
loop_
_entity.id
_entity.type
_entity.pdbx_description
1 polymer ?
#
loop_
_entity_poly.entity_id
_entity_poly.type
_entity_poly.pdbx_seq_one_letter_code
_entity_poly.pdbx_strand_id
1 'polypeptide(L)'
;MDEAFWEITEDLRRNEAGERYAEALAIYAQGVGARPFRDQVRRVPVGESVSIVTRDGAWITGRVVAVGLDWLRVAESIETEGSARSRVRRHHDVRIDAVVRLVQELQ
;
A
#
# COMPACT_ATOMS: atom_id res chain seq x y z
N MET A 1 -45.57 -4.84 15.62
CA MET A 1 -44.29 -4.40 15.02
C MET A 1 -44.34 -4.85 13.58
N ASP A 2 -44.31 -3.91 12.64
CA ASP A 2 -44.62 -4.12 11.22
C ASP A 2 -43.36 -4.33 10.38
N GLU A 3 -43.55 -4.78 9.13
CA GLU A 3 -42.48 -5.06 8.16
C GLU A 3 -41.72 -3.78 7.77
N ALA A 4 -42.44 -2.66 7.69
CA ALA A 4 -41.87 -1.33 7.42
C ALA A 4 -40.88 -0.88 8.50
N PHE A 5 -41.14 -1.17 9.78
CA PHE A 5 -40.19 -0.89 10.86
C PHE A 5 -38.88 -1.66 10.67
N TRP A 6 -38.93 -2.94 10.34
CA TRP A 6 -37.71 -3.74 10.12
C TRP A 6 -36.89 -3.28 8.92
N GLU A 7 -37.55 -2.87 7.83
CA GLU A 7 -36.90 -2.32 6.64
C GLU A 7 -36.16 -1.01 6.94
N ILE A 8 -36.82 -0.07 7.62
CA ILE A 8 -36.22 1.20 8.06
C ILE A 8 -35.03 0.97 9.00
N THR A 9 -35.13 -0.02 9.90
CA THR A 9 -34.06 -0.32 10.86
C THR A 9 -32.82 -0.91 10.19
N GLU A 10 -32.99 -1.75 9.16
CA GLU A 10 -31.87 -2.31 8.39
C GLU A 10 -31.21 -1.26 7.49
N ASP A 11 -31.97 -0.36 6.88
CA ASP A 11 -31.41 0.74 6.09
C ASP A 11 -30.62 1.72 6.97
N LEU A 12 -31.12 2.05 8.17
CA LEU A 12 -30.38 2.84 9.16
C LEU A 12 -29.07 2.15 9.56
N ARG A 13 -29.10 0.84 9.85
CA ARG A 13 -27.91 0.06 10.22
C ARG A 13 -26.88 0.04 9.09
N ARG A 14 -27.31 -0.08 7.82
CA ARG A 14 -26.44 -0.08 6.65
C ARG A 14 -25.78 1.29 6.44
N ASN A 15 -26.55 2.37 6.60
CA ASN A 15 -26.03 3.74 6.50
C ASN A 15 -25.02 4.03 7.61
N GLU A 16 -25.33 3.68 8.86
CA GLU A 16 -24.39 3.81 9.97
C GLU A 16 -23.10 3.00 9.77
N ALA A 17 -23.19 1.79 9.19
CA ALA A 17 -22.01 0.98 8.90
C ALA A 17 -21.13 1.63 7.81
N GLY A 18 -21.75 2.21 6.77
CA GLY A 18 -21.06 2.95 5.73
C GLY A 18 -20.35 4.20 6.26
N GLU A 19 -21.02 4.97 7.11
CA GLU A 19 -20.46 6.16 7.76
C GLU A 19 -19.28 5.81 8.67
N ARG A 20 -19.41 4.77 9.51
CA ARG A 20 -18.31 4.28 10.37
C ARG A 20 -17.11 3.81 9.56
N TYR A 21 -17.34 3.17 8.41
CA TYR A 21 -16.27 2.75 7.52
C TYR A 21 -15.54 3.94 6.90
N ALA A 22 -16.28 4.94 6.44
CA ALA A 22 -15.70 6.18 5.89
C ALA A 22 -14.91 6.95 6.95
N GLU A 23 -15.42 7.02 8.18
CA GLU A 23 -14.72 7.63 9.32
C GLU A 23 -13.42 6.88 9.65
N ALA A 24 -13.46 5.54 9.70
CA ALA A 24 -12.27 4.72 9.93
C ALA A 24 -11.19 4.93 8.85
N LEU A 25 -11.60 5.04 7.58
CA LEU A 25 -10.70 5.37 6.47
C LEU A 25 -10.09 6.77 6.62
N ALA A 26 -10.88 7.76 7.03
CA ALA A 26 -10.39 9.12 7.26
C ALA A 26 -9.35 9.17 8.39
N ILE A 27 -9.62 8.49 9.52
CA ILE A 27 -8.68 8.34 10.64
C ILE A 27 -7.40 7.62 10.19
N TYR A 28 -7.55 6.55 9.40
CA TYR A 28 -6.42 5.81 8.84
C TYR A 28 -5.56 6.72 7.95
N ALA A 29 -6.17 7.44 7.01
CA ALA A 29 -5.48 8.33 6.08
C ALA A 29 -4.76 9.48 6.80
N GLN A 30 -5.41 10.11 7.79
CA GLN A 30 -4.78 11.11 8.66
C GLN A 30 -3.61 10.52 9.43
N GLY A 31 -3.79 9.32 9.98
CA GLY A 31 -2.74 8.58 10.68
C GLY A 31 -1.58 8.15 9.78
N VAL A 32 -1.78 7.94 8.48
CA VAL A 32 -0.70 7.66 7.52
C VAL A 32 0.12 8.92 7.24
N GLY A 33 -0.55 10.06 7.00
CA GLY A 33 0.11 11.34 6.72
C GLY A 33 0.93 11.91 7.89
N ALA A 34 0.56 11.59 9.13
CA ALA A 34 1.26 12.06 10.32
C ALA A 34 2.52 11.24 10.71
N ARG A 35 2.79 10.12 10.04
CA ARG A 35 3.91 9.23 10.39
C ARG A 35 5.24 9.72 9.82
N PRO A 36 6.36 9.49 10.53
CA PRO A 36 7.68 9.56 9.91
C PRO A 36 7.72 8.68 8.66
N PHE A 37 8.31 9.18 7.57
CA PHE A 37 8.37 8.49 6.29
C PHE A 37 8.90 7.04 6.40
N ARG A 38 9.88 6.80 7.29
CA ARG A 38 10.43 5.46 7.57
C ARG A 38 9.37 4.46 8.04
N ASP A 39 8.42 4.92 8.85
CA ASP A 39 7.34 4.06 9.37
C ASP A 39 6.26 3.80 8.31
N GLN A 40 6.12 4.70 7.33
CA GLN A 40 5.28 4.47 6.16
C GLN A 40 5.89 3.36 5.28
N VAL A 41 7.19 3.44 4.99
CA VAL A 41 7.92 2.42 4.21
C VAL A 41 7.84 1.04 4.89
N ARG A 42 7.96 0.97 6.22
CA ARG A 42 7.82 -0.30 6.99
C ARG A 42 6.46 -0.96 6.90
N ARG A 43 5.43 -0.21 6.52
CA ARG A 43 4.04 -0.69 6.47
C ARG A 43 3.61 -1.11 5.07
N VAL A 44 4.48 -0.96 4.08
CA VAL A 44 4.18 -1.43 2.73
C VAL A 44 3.95 -2.94 2.76
N PRO A 45 2.80 -3.45 2.28
CA PRO A 45 2.52 -4.87 2.30
C PRO A 45 3.49 -5.67 1.43
N VAL A 46 3.80 -6.89 1.84
CA VAL A 46 4.44 -7.86 0.95
C VAL A 46 3.48 -8.22 -0.18
N GLY A 47 3.99 -8.26 -1.40
CA GLY A 47 3.21 -8.47 -2.62
C GLY A 47 2.84 -7.19 -3.36
N GLU A 48 3.01 -6.03 -2.73
CA GLU A 48 2.69 -4.72 -3.33
C GLU A 48 3.68 -4.36 -4.44
N SER A 49 3.17 -3.82 -5.55
CA SER A 49 4.01 -3.23 -6.60
C SER A 49 4.41 -1.81 -6.20
N VAL A 50 5.72 -1.53 -6.21
CA VAL A 50 6.28 -0.25 -5.80
C VAL A 50 7.34 0.25 -6.75
N SER A 51 7.41 1.57 -6.87
CA SER A 51 8.53 2.30 -7.46
C SER A 51 9.26 3.08 -6.37
N ILE A 52 10.57 2.84 -6.25
CA ILE A 52 11.44 3.37 -5.21
C ILE A 52 12.54 4.21 -5.83
N VAL A 53 12.82 5.36 -5.23
CA VAL A 53 14.03 6.15 -5.49
C VAL A 53 14.88 6.14 -4.23
N THR A 54 16.16 5.81 -4.39
CA THR A 54 17.15 5.81 -3.31
C THR A 54 17.99 7.10 -3.31
N ARG A 55 18.66 7.38 -2.20
CA ARG A 55 19.45 8.59 -1.97
C ARG A 55 20.63 8.73 -2.94
N ASP A 56 21.17 7.61 -3.42
CA ASP A 56 22.22 7.56 -4.45
C ASP A 56 21.67 7.72 -5.88
N GLY A 57 20.35 7.90 -6.03
CA GLY A 57 19.69 8.15 -7.30
C GLY A 57 19.27 6.90 -8.05
N ALA A 58 19.42 5.70 -7.48
CA ALA A 58 18.92 4.49 -8.14
C ALA A 58 17.38 4.45 -8.14
N TRP A 59 16.82 3.97 -9.26
CA TRP A 59 15.39 3.76 -9.45
C TRP A 59 15.13 2.26 -9.50
N ILE A 60 14.24 1.78 -8.63
CA ILE A 60 13.86 0.36 -8.55
C ILE A 60 12.35 0.26 -8.65
N THR A 61 11.86 -0.46 -9.66
CA THR A 61 10.44 -0.79 -9.80
C THR A 61 10.26 -2.30 -9.68
N GLY A 62 9.33 -2.72 -8.82
CA GLY A 62 9.16 -4.14 -8.55
C GLY A 62 8.17 -4.46 -7.44
N ARG A 63 8.06 -5.74 -7.12
CA ARG A 63 7.17 -6.25 -6.07
C ARG A 63 7.90 -6.36 -4.74
N VAL A 64 7.29 -5.89 -3.66
CA VAL A 64 7.82 -6.08 -2.30
C VAL A 64 7.77 -7.56 -1.93
N VAL A 65 8.91 -8.11 -1.53
CA VAL A 65 9.05 -9.52 -1.15
C VAL A 65 9.18 -9.68 0.36
N ALA A 66 9.82 -8.72 1.02
CA ALA A 66 9.98 -8.73 2.47
C ALA A 66 10.24 -7.31 3.00
N VAL A 67 9.84 -7.07 4.24
CA VAL A 67 10.09 -5.83 4.97
C VAL A 67 10.73 -6.18 6.30
N GLY A 68 11.95 -5.70 6.51
CA GLY A 68 12.67 -5.82 7.77
C GLY A 68 12.52 -4.57 8.64
N LEU A 69 13.24 -4.54 9.76
CA LEU A 69 13.22 -3.38 10.66
C LEU A 69 13.80 -2.13 9.99
N ASP A 70 14.84 -2.26 9.18
CA ASP A 70 15.57 -1.16 8.56
C ASP A 70 15.91 -1.38 7.09
N TRP A 71 15.34 -2.41 6.47
CA TRP A 71 15.51 -2.75 5.07
C TRP A 71 14.20 -3.20 4.43
N LEU A 72 14.13 -3.11 3.11
CA LEU A 72 13.03 -3.50 2.26
C LEU A 72 13.59 -4.33 1.09
N ARG A 73 13.05 -5.52 0.82
CA ARG A 73 13.42 -6.34 -0.32
C ARG A 73 12.41 -6.20 -1.45
N VAL A 74 12.87 -5.81 -2.62
CA VAL A 74 12.05 -5.67 -3.83
C VAL A 74 12.54 -6.63 -4.91
N ALA A 75 11.64 -7.43 -5.46
CA ALA A 75 11.86 -8.20 -6.67
C ALA A 75 11.60 -7.29 -7.88
N GLU A 76 12.67 -6.91 -8.57
CA GLU A 76 12.61 -6.05 -9.75
C GLU A 76 11.79 -6.73 -10.85
N SER A 77 10.71 -6.08 -11.27
CA SER A 77 9.92 -6.47 -12.42
C SER A 77 10.28 -5.55 -13.58
N ILE A 78 10.77 -6.13 -14.67
CA ILE A 78 10.92 -5.39 -15.92
C ILE A 78 9.75 -5.79 -16.80
N GLU A 79 8.92 -4.81 -17.14
CA GLU A 79 8.03 -4.94 -18.28
C GLU A 79 8.91 -5.14 -19.51
N THR A 80 8.82 -6.32 -20.11
CA THR A 80 9.47 -6.58 -21.38
C THR A 80 8.48 -6.16 -22.46
N GLU A 81 8.81 -5.13 -23.26
CA GLU A 81 7.95 -4.67 -24.35
C GLU A 81 7.40 -5.85 -25.17
N GLY A 82 6.08 -5.94 -25.28
CA GLY A 82 5.39 -7.00 -26.02
C GLY A 82 5.11 -8.29 -25.25
N SER A 83 5.45 -8.39 -23.96
CA SER A 83 5.12 -9.54 -23.12
C SER A 83 4.24 -9.15 -21.94
N ALA A 84 3.04 -9.75 -21.84
CA ALA A 84 2.14 -9.62 -20.69
C ALA A 84 2.68 -10.29 -19.40
N ARG A 85 3.96 -10.71 -19.38
CA ARG A 85 4.59 -11.42 -18.27
C ARG A 85 5.76 -10.61 -17.75
N SER A 86 5.62 -10.05 -16.56
CA SER A 86 6.75 -9.53 -15.80
C SER A 86 7.63 -10.69 -15.34
N ARG A 87 8.94 -10.58 -15.57
CA ARG A 87 9.92 -11.56 -15.08
C ARG A 87 10.76 -10.91 -13.98
N VAL A 88 10.87 -11.59 -12.84
CA VAL A 88 11.78 -11.16 -11.77
C VAL A 88 13.21 -11.26 -12.29
N ARG A 89 13.92 -10.13 -12.39
CA ARG A 89 15.30 -10.11 -12.87
C ARG A 89 16.30 -10.17 -11.71
N ARG A 90 16.05 -9.41 -10.65
CA ARG A 90 16.94 -9.24 -9.50
C ARG A 90 16.14 -8.96 -8.24
N HIS A 91 16.73 -9.29 -7.09
CA HIS A 91 16.25 -8.84 -5.79
C HIS A 91 17.15 -7.70 -5.30
N HIS A 92 16.53 -6.64 -4.79
CA HIS A 92 17.21 -5.50 -4.22
C HIS A 92 16.89 -5.40 -2.73
N ASP A 93 17.93 -5.42 -1.90
CA ASP A 93 17.81 -5.11 -0.48
C ASP A 93 18.12 -3.63 -0.28
N VAL A 94 17.09 -2.83 -0.04
CA VAL A 94 17.17 -1.38 0.08
C VAL A 94 17.05 -1.01 1.55
N ARG A 95 18.03 -0.26 2.05
CA ARG A 95 17.96 0.34 3.39
C ARG A 95 16.83 1.38 3.44
N ILE A 96 15.98 1.33 4.47
CA ILE A 96 14.83 2.26 4.60
C ILE A 96 15.28 3.72 4.73
N ASP A 97 16.43 3.98 5.35
CA ASP A 97 17.00 5.34 5.44
C ASP A 97 17.61 5.83 4.11
N ALA A 98 17.86 4.93 3.16
CA ALA A 98 18.27 5.26 1.80
C ALA A 98 17.08 5.55 0.89
N VAL A 99 15.85 5.16 1.25
CA VAL A 99 14.65 5.50 0.45
C VAL A 99 14.34 6.98 0.62
N VAL A 100 14.23 7.69 -0.50
CA VAL A 100 13.81 9.12 -0.52
C VAL A 100 12.42 9.29 -1.13
N ARG A 101 11.97 8.32 -1.91
CA ARG A 101 10.62 8.27 -2.47
C ARG A 101 10.15 6.83 -2.60
N LEU A 102 8.90 6.60 -2.25
CA LEU A 102 8.20 5.34 -2.47
C LEU A 102 6.82 5.66 -3.05
N VAL A 103 6.48 5.04 -4.17
CA VAL A 103 5.18 5.14 -4.81
C VAL A 103 4.60 3.74 -4.91
N GLN A 104 3.39 3.55 -4.38
CA GLN A 104 2.62 2.32 -4.57
C GLN A 104 1.90 2.41 -5.91
N GLU A 105 2.03 1.37 -6.72
CA GLU A 105 1.36 1.29 -8.01
C GLU A 105 0.00 0.63 -7.81
N LEU A 106 -1.07 1.41 -8.02
CA LEU A 106 -2.44 0.89 -8.00
C LEU A 106 -2.59 -0.07 -9.20
N GLN A 107 -2.73 -1.37 -8.91
CA GLN A 107 -3.08 -2.39 -9.91
C GLN A 107 -4.60 -2.43 -10.15
#